data_AF-A0AAD4EDJ2-F1
#
_entry.id   AF-A0AAD4EDJ2-F1
#
_cell.length_a   1.000
_cell.length_b   1.000
_cell.length_c   1.000
_cell.angle_alpha   90.00
_cell.angle_beta   90.00
_cell.angle_gamma   90.00
#
_symmetry.space_group_name_H-M   'P 1'
#
loop_
_entity.id
_entity.type
_entity.pdbx_description
1 polymer ?
#
loop_
_entity_poly.entity_id
_entity_poly.type
_entity_poly.pdbx_seq_one_letter_code
_entity_poly.pdbx_strand_id
1 'polypeptide(L)'
;MALKNGLVKMALWDSKILRLLRAMYKFKSKLKFLCLEQNAKDKYVKTIVSDDAPLVTPALNEELRVRNEGKKAALREHKAKLAERRDDLRALSGFVEEGMYRRLQESASPHSPSIHALTKDTRCTSITYSLQLDGQVEEMQALDAELADAHEKIATLRSVRAEVEKAAEISADERVEDGRVTELYDWFSTTTLTYHALVSLLSAHSESNNELRLTYRVHEREVCITLLFIPNTRRLAEARAEGVEEHVIGDVVDAHVMETMYLGLYGL
;
A
#
# COMPACT_ATOMS: atom_id res chain seq x y z
N MET A 1 33.13 21.80 21.69
CA MET A 1 31.89 21.99 22.49
C MET A 1 30.59 22.00 21.68
N ALA A 2 30.59 22.34 20.38
CA ALA A 2 29.36 22.42 19.57
C ALA A 2 28.64 21.07 19.32
N LEU A 3 29.37 19.97 19.13
CA LEU A 3 28.81 18.63 18.87
C LEU A 3 27.97 18.07 20.04
N LYS A 4 28.34 18.38 21.30
CA LYS A 4 27.57 17.95 22.48
C LYS A 4 26.21 18.68 22.58
N ASN A 5 26.11 19.90 22.07
CA ASN A 5 24.86 20.66 22.07
C ASN A 5 23.88 20.20 20.98
N GLY A 6 24.37 19.64 19.87
CA GLY A 6 23.53 19.06 18.81
C GLY A 6 22.86 17.75 19.22
N LEU A 7 23.62 16.84 19.83
CA LEU A 7 23.11 15.54 20.30
C LEU A 7 22.06 15.69 21.41
N VAL A 8 22.27 16.63 22.34
CA VAL A 8 21.30 16.92 23.41
C VAL A 8 20.02 17.54 22.85
N LYS A 9 20.11 18.35 21.79
CA LYS A 9 18.92 18.86 21.08
C LYS A 9 18.17 17.71 20.41
N MET A 10 18.80 16.86 19.60
CA MET A 10 18.12 15.71 18.95
C MET A 10 17.38 14.82 19.96
N ALA A 11 18.02 14.42 21.06
CA ALA A 11 17.37 13.60 22.09
C ALA A 11 16.17 14.30 22.77
N LEU A 12 16.21 15.63 22.89
CA LEU A 12 15.11 16.43 23.44
C LEU A 12 13.94 16.55 22.44
N TRP A 13 14.23 16.62 21.14
CA TRP A 13 13.23 16.63 20.07
C TRP A 13 12.54 15.26 19.95
N ASP A 14 13.30 14.17 20.04
CA ASP A 14 12.74 12.80 20.06
C ASP A 14 11.79 12.60 21.26
N SER A 15 12.15 13.10 22.44
CA SER A 15 11.29 13.05 23.64
C SER A 15 9.98 13.84 23.49
N LYS A 16 10.00 14.97 22.77
CA LYS A 16 8.79 15.77 22.51
C LYS A 16 7.91 15.10 21.46
N ILE A 17 8.50 14.60 20.37
CA ILE A 17 7.80 13.90 19.30
C ILE A 17 7.15 12.62 19.84
N LEU A 18 7.86 11.82 20.63
CA LEU A 18 7.31 10.61 21.26
C LEU A 18 6.15 10.91 22.21
N ARG A 19 6.21 12.03 22.96
CA ARG A 19 5.10 12.46 23.82
C ARG A 19 3.89 12.86 22.99
N LEU A 20 4.11 13.60 21.90
CA LEU A 20 3.06 14.06 21.01
C LEU A 20 2.38 12.88 20.29
N LEU A 21 3.16 11.92 19.77
CA LEU A 21 2.66 10.68 19.18
C LEU A 21 1.83 9.85 20.17
N ARG A 22 2.29 9.69 21.41
CA ARG A 22 1.51 8.99 22.46
C ARG A 22 0.21 9.71 22.78
N ALA A 23 0.23 11.04 22.84
CA ALA A 23 -0.98 11.83 23.06
C ALA A 23 -1.97 11.69 21.90
N MET A 24 -1.49 11.75 20.66
CA MET A 24 -2.29 11.53 19.45
C MET A 24 -2.89 10.12 19.41
N TYR A 25 -2.11 9.10 19.73
CA TYR A 25 -2.61 7.72 19.77
C TYR A 25 -3.72 7.55 20.82
N LYS A 26 -3.51 8.08 22.04
CA LYS A 26 -4.53 8.08 23.09
C LYS A 26 -5.79 8.83 22.65
N PHE A 27 -5.63 9.97 22.00
CA PHE A 27 -6.74 10.76 21.47
C PHE A 27 -7.52 9.99 20.40
N LYS A 28 -6.84 9.37 19.43
CA LYS A 28 -7.46 8.56 18.37
C LYS A 28 -8.22 7.36 18.94
N SER A 29 -7.66 6.67 19.92
CA SER A 29 -8.34 5.59 20.62
C SER A 29 -9.60 6.09 21.35
N LYS A 30 -9.50 7.22 22.05
CA LYS A 30 -10.67 7.85 22.72
C LYS A 30 -11.75 8.23 21.71
N LEU A 31 -11.38 8.84 20.58
CA LEU A 31 -12.31 9.22 19.51
C LEU A 31 -13.01 7.99 18.91
N LYS A 32 -12.27 6.91 18.67
CA LYS A 32 -12.82 5.63 18.21
C LYS A 32 -13.86 5.09 19.20
N PHE A 33 -13.56 5.11 20.51
CA PHE A 33 -14.50 4.66 21.53
C PHE A 33 -15.77 5.51 21.57
N LEU A 34 -15.63 6.84 21.52
CA LEU A 34 -16.79 7.75 21.49
C LEU A 34 -17.65 7.53 20.25
N CYS A 35 -17.05 7.32 19.08
CA CYS A 35 -17.79 7.02 17.85
C CYS A 35 -18.54 5.68 17.94
N LEU A 36 -17.90 4.63 18.47
CA LEU A 36 -18.55 3.33 18.69
C LEU A 36 -19.69 3.43 19.72
N GLU A 37 -19.48 4.18 20.80
CA GLU A 37 -20.49 4.43 21.80
C GLU A 37 -21.69 5.19 21.21
N GLN A 38 -21.44 6.23 20.41
CA GLN A 38 -22.49 7.00 19.77
C GLN A 38 -23.25 6.16 18.72
N ASN A 39 -22.56 5.31 17.97
CA ASN A 39 -23.18 4.36 17.05
C ASN A 39 -24.06 3.36 17.80
N ALA A 40 -23.60 2.84 18.94
CA ALA A 40 -24.40 1.97 19.80
C ALA A 40 -25.64 2.69 20.35
N LYS A 41 -25.50 3.95 20.79
CA LYS A 41 -26.61 4.80 21.25
C LYS A 41 -27.62 5.08 20.14
N ASP A 42 -27.16 5.45 18.95
CA ASP A 42 -28.02 5.70 17.78
C ASP A 42 -28.80 4.44 17.39
N LYS A 43 -28.13 3.27 17.36
CA LYS A 43 -28.79 1.98 17.16
C LYS A 43 -29.81 1.67 18.25
N TYR A 44 -29.46 1.91 19.51
CA TYR A 44 -30.38 1.69 20.64
C TYR A 44 -31.63 2.57 20.51
N VAL A 45 -31.46 3.87 20.26
CA VAL A 45 -32.57 4.82 20.05
C VAL A 45 -33.42 4.38 18.86
N LYS A 46 -32.82 4.08 17.71
CA LYS A 46 -33.55 3.59 16.52
C LYS A 46 -34.25 2.26 16.73
N THR A 47 -33.76 1.39 17.62
CA THR A 47 -34.39 0.08 17.83
C THR A 47 -35.49 0.14 18.88
N ILE A 48 -35.40 1.04 19.86
CA ILE A 48 -36.33 1.09 21.00
C ILE A 48 -37.34 2.22 20.90
N VAL A 49 -36.97 3.34 20.29
CA VAL A 49 -37.84 4.51 20.08
C VAL A 49 -38.60 4.42 18.77
N SER A 50 -38.19 3.54 17.84
CA SER A 50 -39.02 3.20 16.68
C SER A 50 -40.11 2.21 17.10
N ASP A 51 -41.37 2.55 16.82
CA ASP A 51 -42.55 1.74 17.15
C ASP A 51 -42.53 0.35 16.46
N ASP A 52 -41.73 0.19 15.40
CA ASP A 52 -41.45 -1.07 14.70
C ASP A 52 -40.16 -1.74 15.21
N ALA A 53 -40.05 -1.97 16.52
CA ALA A 53 -38.98 -2.79 17.07
C ALA A 53 -39.12 -4.24 16.53
N PRO A 54 -38.11 -4.79 15.83
CA PRO A 54 -38.20 -6.16 15.33
C PRO A 54 -38.38 -7.13 16.50
N LEU A 55 -39.51 -7.85 16.49
CA LEU A 55 -39.83 -8.85 17.51
C LEU A 55 -38.73 -9.91 17.54
N VAL A 56 -37.94 -9.91 18.61
CA VAL A 56 -36.93 -10.95 18.86
C VAL A 56 -37.66 -12.24 19.23
N THR A 57 -38.05 -12.98 18.20
CA THR A 57 -38.69 -14.29 18.37
C THR A 57 -37.63 -15.35 18.70
N PRO A 58 -37.99 -16.39 19.47
CA PRO A 58 -37.09 -17.51 19.73
C PRO A 58 -36.60 -18.19 18.45
N ALA A 59 -37.41 -18.18 17.37
CA ALA A 59 -37.03 -18.67 16.05
C ALA A 59 -35.88 -17.86 15.42
N LEU A 60 -35.94 -16.52 15.51
CA LEU A 60 -34.89 -15.64 14.99
C LEU A 60 -33.57 -15.82 15.75
N ASN A 61 -33.64 -16.03 17.07
CA ASN A 61 -32.45 -16.31 17.89
C ASN A 61 -31.77 -17.63 17.49
N GLU A 62 -32.56 -18.67 17.21
CA GLU A 62 -32.02 -19.95 16.76
C GLU A 62 -31.40 -19.84 15.36
N GLU A 63 -32.04 -19.10 14.44
CA GLU A 63 -31.47 -18.82 13.12
C GLU A 63 -30.12 -18.08 13.23
N LEU A 64 -30.05 -17.06 14.09
CA LEU A 64 -28.80 -16.32 14.35
C LEU A 64 -27.73 -17.22 14.98
N ARG A 65 -28.11 -18.16 15.85
CA ARG A 65 -27.19 -19.13 16.44
C ARG A 65 -26.58 -20.02 15.37
N VAL A 66 -27.41 -20.63 14.52
CA VAL A 66 -26.97 -21.48 13.40
C VAL A 66 -26.07 -20.70 12.44
N ARG A 67 -26.45 -19.46 12.09
CA ARG A 67 -25.65 -18.60 11.20
C ARG A 67 -24.29 -18.25 11.82
N ASN A 68 -24.25 -17.97 13.12
CA ASN A 68 -23.01 -17.67 13.84
C ASN A 68 -22.12 -18.90 13.98
N GLU A 69 -22.69 -20.08 14.21
CA GLU A 69 -21.95 -21.35 14.21
C GLU A 69 -21.33 -21.64 12.84
N GLY A 70 -22.07 -21.44 11.75
CA GLY A 70 -21.55 -21.55 10.39
C GLY A 70 -20.41 -20.57 10.12
N LYS A 71 -20.57 -19.30 10.50
CA LYS A 71 -19.49 -18.28 10.38
C LYS A 71 -18.26 -18.63 11.22
N LYS A 72 -18.46 -19.15 12.43
CA LYS A 72 -17.35 -19.61 13.30
C LYS A 72 -16.62 -20.81 12.68
N ALA A 73 -17.34 -21.75 12.08
CA ALA A 73 -16.76 -22.91 11.40
C ALA A 73 -15.92 -22.45 10.19
N ALA A 74 -16.49 -21.62 9.32
CA ALA A 74 -15.77 -21.05 8.17
C ALA A 74 -14.52 -20.26 8.61
N LEU A 75 -14.64 -19.43 9.65
CA LEU A 75 -13.49 -18.68 10.17
C LEU A 75 -12.38 -19.60 10.70
N ARG A 76 -12.73 -20.70 11.37
CA ARG A 76 -11.74 -21.69 11.84
C ARG A 76 -11.05 -22.38 10.67
N GLU A 77 -11.80 -22.75 9.63
CA GLU A 77 -11.25 -23.34 8.41
C GLU A 77 -10.27 -22.38 7.71
N HIS A 78 -10.65 -21.12 7.53
CA HIS A 78 -9.78 -20.12 6.92
C HIS A 78 -8.52 -19.85 7.77
N LYS A 79 -8.65 -19.83 9.10
CA LYS A 79 -7.49 -19.70 10.00
C LYS A 79 -6.54 -20.91 9.88
N ALA A 80 -7.07 -22.12 9.75
CA ALA A 80 -6.26 -23.31 9.55
C ALA A 80 -5.50 -23.24 8.21
N LYS A 81 -6.20 -22.92 7.10
CA LYS A 81 -5.58 -22.74 5.78
C LYS A 81 -4.50 -21.63 5.77
N LEU A 82 -4.74 -20.54 6.50
CA LEU A 82 -3.76 -19.46 6.61
C LEU A 82 -2.53 -19.89 7.40
N ALA A 83 -2.72 -20.65 8.49
CA ALA A 83 -1.61 -21.19 9.28
C ALA A 83 -0.76 -22.16 8.44
N GLU A 84 -1.38 -23.06 7.70
CA GLU A 84 -0.72 -23.98 6.76
C GLU A 84 0.14 -23.23 5.75
N ARG A 85 -0.44 -22.25 5.03
CA ARG A 85 0.31 -21.43 4.07
C ARG A 85 1.47 -20.67 4.69
N ARG A 86 1.30 -20.17 5.92
CA ARG A 86 2.37 -19.47 6.64
C ARG A 86 3.51 -20.41 6.97
N ASP A 87 3.20 -21.65 7.35
CA ASP A 87 4.20 -22.66 7.65
C ASP A 87 4.90 -23.14 6.37
N ASP A 88 4.19 -23.27 5.24
CA ASP A 88 4.76 -23.52 3.92
C ASP A 88 5.72 -22.41 3.49
N LEU A 89 5.29 -21.14 3.60
CA LEU A 89 6.13 -19.97 3.28
C LEU A 89 7.39 -19.94 4.14
N ARG A 90 7.29 -20.29 5.42
CA ARG A 90 8.44 -20.40 6.32
C ARG A 90 9.38 -21.54 5.92
N ALA A 91 8.85 -22.66 5.44
CA ALA A 91 9.69 -23.75 4.93
C ALA A 91 10.42 -23.31 3.64
N LEU A 92 9.70 -22.71 2.70
CA LEU A 92 10.25 -22.16 1.45
C LEU A 92 11.30 -21.08 1.69
N SER A 93 11.09 -20.18 2.67
CA SER A 93 12.06 -19.12 2.97
C SER A 93 13.40 -19.69 3.43
N GLY A 94 13.39 -20.76 4.24
CA GLY A 94 14.61 -21.46 4.65
C GLY A 94 15.40 -22.01 3.47
N PHE A 95 14.74 -22.64 2.50
CA PHE A 95 15.40 -23.14 1.28
C PHE A 95 16.01 -22.03 0.43
N VAL A 96 15.34 -20.88 0.32
CA VAL A 96 15.83 -19.73 -0.44
C VAL A 96 17.06 -19.12 0.25
N GLU A 97 17.02 -18.95 1.57
CA GLU A 97 18.17 -18.45 2.35
C GLU A 97 19.37 -19.39 2.22
N GLU A 98 19.19 -20.70 2.43
CA GLU A 98 20.27 -21.69 2.27
C GLU A 98 20.83 -21.72 0.84
N GLY A 99 19.97 -21.61 -0.17
CA GLY A 99 20.38 -21.53 -1.57
C GLY A 99 21.17 -20.25 -1.89
N MET A 100 20.76 -19.11 -1.33
CA MET A 100 21.49 -17.84 -1.48
C MET A 100 22.84 -17.89 -0.76
N TYR A 101 22.90 -18.39 0.48
CA TYR A 101 24.16 -18.53 1.23
C TYR A 101 25.13 -19.47 0.51
N ARG A 102 24.64 -20.59 -0.06
CA ARG A 102 25.47 -21.50 -0.85
C ARG A 102 26.02 -20.85 -2.11
N ARG A 103 25.20 -20.11 -2.87
CA ARG A 103 25.67 -19.38 -4.06
C ARG A 103 26.67 -18.29 -3.74
N LEU A 104 26.51 -17.59 -2.61
CA LEU A 104 27.48 -16.61 -2.10
C LEU A 104 28.80 -17.28 -1.70
N GLN A 105 28.74 -18.48 -1.11
CA GLN A 105 29.93 -19.25 -0.74
C GLN A 105 30.67 -19.82 -1.97
N GLU A 106 29.92 -20.25 -2.99
CA GLU A 106 30.45 -20.72 -4.27
C GLU A 106 31.07 -19.56 -5.08
N SER A 107 30.45 -18.37 -5.08
CA SER A 107 30.98 -17.18 -5.78
C SER A 107 32.16 -16.50 -5.06
N ALA A 108 32.31 -16.73 -3.74
CA ALA A 108 33.48 -16.31 -2.96
C ALA A 108 34.70 -17.23 -3.13
N SER A 109 34.58 -18.36 -3.83
CA SER A 109 35.71 -19.21 -4.21
C SER A 109 36.45 -18.61 -5.41
N PRO A 110 37.78 -18.39 -5.36
CA PRO A 110 38.51 -17.69 -6.41
C PRO A 110 38.83 -18.63 -7.58
N HIS A 111 37.83 -19.08 -8.33
CA HIS A 111 38.01 -19.80 -9.59
C HIS A 111 37.01 -19.30 -10.65
N SER A 112 37.28 -18.10 -11.16
CA SER A 112 36.84 -17.74 -12.51
C SER A 112 37.93 -18.15 -13.48
N PRO A 113 37.62 -19.03 -14.43
CA PRO A 113 37.91 -18.63 -15.80
C PRO A 113 36.77 -18.95 -16.75
N SER A 114 36.67 -18.11 -17.79
CA SER A 114 35.94 -18.33 -19.04
C SER A 114 34.56 -17.68 -19.17
N ILE A 115 34.56 -16.36 -19.33
CA ILE A 115 33.55 -15.63 -20.13
C ILE A 115 34.08 -15.38 -21.57
N HIS A 116 35.20 -16.01 -21.97
CA HIS A 116 35.80 -15.81 -23.30
C HIS A 116 35.64 -16.99 -24.28
N ALA A 117 34.76 -17.95 -24.01
CA ALA A 117 34.53 -19.08 -24.91
C ALA A 117 33.28 -18.98 -25.81
N LEU A 118 32.59 -17.84 -25.90
CA LEU A 118 31.36 -17.68 -26.71
C LEU A 118 31.52 -16.81 -27.96
N THR A 119 32.73 -16.69 -28.52
CA THR A 119 32.98 -15.90 -29.75
C THR A 119 33.65 -16.68 -30.87
N LYS A 120 33.28 -17.95 -31.06
CA LYS A 120 33.59 -18.69 -32.30
C LYS A 120 32.48 -19.69 -32.62
N ASP A 121 31.49 -19.27 -33.40
CA ASP A 121 30.99 -20.03 -34.54
C ASP A 121 30.03 -19.20 -35.39
N THR A 122 30.62 -18.38 -36.25
CA THR A 122 30.01 -17.94 -37.51
C THR A 122 29.80 -19.17 -38.41
N ARG A 123 28.52 -19.39 -38.79
CA ARG A 123 27.98 -20.29 -39.84
C ARG A 123 27.17 -21.52 -39.39
N CYS A 124 26.41 -21.42 -38.29
CA CYS A 124 25.19 -22.21 -38.17
C CYS A 124 23.98 -21.42 -38.72
N THR A 125 23.64 -21.78 -39.97
CA THR A 125 22.30 -21.85 -40.58
C THR A 125 21.39 -20.61 -40.57
N SER A 126 21.46 -19.83 -41.65
CA SER A 126 20.44 -18.84 -42.04
C SER A 126 18.98 -19.35 -41.98
N ILE A 127 18.77 -20.67 -42.10
CA ILE A 127 17.46 -21.32 -42.05
C ILE A 127 16.87 -21.35 -40.63
N THR A 128 17.71 -21.52 -39.60
CA THR A 128 17.23 -21.52 -38.20
C THR A 128 16.87 -20.11 -37.75
N TYR A 129 17.57 -19.10 -38.26
CA TYR A 129 17.22 -17.69 -38.02
C TYR A 129 15.94 -17.28 -38.73
N SER A 130 15.69 -17.72 -39.97
CA SER A 130 14.41 -17.43 -40.63
C SER A 130 13.24 -18.11 -39.91
N LEU A 131 13.41 -19.35 -39.45
CA LEU A 131 12.38 -20.06 -38.68
C LEU A 131 12.10 -19.38 -37.33
N GLN A 132 13.13 -18.85 -36.66
CA GLN A 132 12.96 -18.07 -35.43
C GLN A 132 12.27 -16.73 -35.68
N LEU A 133 12.59 -16.06 -36.78
CA LEU A 133 11.92 -14.82 -37.18
C LEU A 133 10.44 -15.08 -37.49
N ASP A 134 10.13 -16.15 -38.21
CA ASP A 134 8.73 -16.52 -38.52
C ASP A 134 7.95 -16.82 -37.23
N GLY A 135 8.55 -17.56 -36.28
CA GLY A 135 7.94 -17.81 -34.96
C GLY A 135 7.75 -16.54 -34.13
N GLN A 136 8.70 -15.60 -34.19
CA GLN A 136 8.57 -14.29 -33.53
C GLN A 136 7.48 -13.44 -34.18
N VAL A 137 7.29 -13.52 -35.50
CA VAL A 137 6.22 -12.80 -36.20
C VAL A 137 4.86 -13.37 -35.81
N GLU A 138 4.72 -14.70 -35.70
CA GLU A 138 3.49 -15.33 -35.21
C GLU A 138 3.17 -14.93 -33.76
N GLU A 139 4.16 -14.93 -32.87
CA GLU A 139 4.00 -14.47 -31.49
C GLU A 139 3.59 -12.99 -31.43
N MET A 140 4.22 -12.14 -32.24
CA MET A 140 3.91 -10.72 -32.31
C MET A 140 2.48 -10.48 -32.81
N GLN A 141 2.03 -11.24 -33.83
CA GLN A 141 0.65 -11.19 -34.32
C GLN A 141 -0.37 -11.67 -33.28
N ALA A 142 -0.03 -12.69 -32.49
CA ALA A 142 -0.88 -13.17 -31.40
C ALA A 142 -1.01 -12.12 -30.28
N LEU A 143 0.10 -11.49 -29.89
CA LEU A 143 0.11 -10.42 -28.90
C LEU A 143 -0.64 -9.17 -29.40
N ASP A 144 -0.52 -8.81 -30.68
CA ASP A 144 -1.28 -7.71 -31.28
C ASP A 144 -2.80 -7.97 -31.26
N ALA A 145 -3.23 -9.22 -31.48
CA ALA A 145 -4.63 -9.62 -31.37
C ALA A 145 -5.15 -9.54 -29.93
N GLU A 146 -4.35 -9.98 -28.95
CA GLU A 146 -4.69 -9.87 -27.52
C GLU A 146 -4.76 -8.40 -27.06
N LEU A 147 -3.86 -7.56 -27.56
CA LEU A 147 -3.84 -6.13 -27.29
C LEU A 147 -5.09 -5.44 -27.87
N ALA A 148 -5.50 -5.81 -29.08
CA ALA A 148 -6.74 -5.31 -29.69
C ALA A 148 -8.00 -5.68 -28.85
N ASP A 149 -8.11 -6.93 -28.40
CA ASP A 149 -9.21 -7.38 -27.52
C ASP A 149 -9.20 -6.66 -26.16
N ALA A 150 -8.01 -6.47 -25.56
CA ALA A 150 -7.87 -5.69 -24.34
C ALA A 150 -8.30 -4.22 -24.51
N HIS A 151 -7.96 -3.60 -25.65
CA HIS A 151 -8.40 -2.24 -25.97
C HIS A 151 -9.93 -2.14 -26.14
N GLU A 152 -10.57 -3.13 -26.77
CA GLU A 152 -12.02 -3.19 -26.89
C GLU A 152 -12.70 -3.34 -25.50
N LYS A 153 -12.15 -4.19 -24.63
CA LYS A 153 -12.60 -4.34 -23.23
C LYS A 153 -12.44 -3.04 -22.44
N ILE A 154 -11.34 -2.30 -22.63
CA ILE A 154 -11.14 -1.01 -21.97
C ILE A 154 -12.16 0.02 -22.48
N ALA A 155 -12.44 0.04 -23.80
CA ALA A 155 -13.42 0.95 -24.38
C ALA A 155 -14.84 0.68 -23.85
N THR A 156 -15.24 -0.59 -23.77
CA THR A 156 -16.55 -0.99 -23.22
C THR A 156 -16.65 -0.65 -21.73
N LEU A 157 -15.63 -0.94 -20.92
CA LEU A 157 -15.60 -0.59 -19.50
C LEU A 157 -15.62 0.93 -19.26
N ARG A 158 -15.00 1.74 -20.13
CA ARG A 158 -15.09 3.20 -20.06
C ARG A 158 -16.52 3.69 -20.32
N SER A 159 -17.22 3.11 -21.29
CA SER A 159 -18.63 3.41 -21.55
C SER A 159 -19.51 3.06 -20.35
N VAL A 160 -19.36 1.84 -19.81
CA VAL A 160 -20.10 1.39 -18.62
C VAL A 160 -19.81 2.27 -17.41
N ARG A 161 -18.55 2.66 -17.20
CA ARG A 161 -18.19 3.58 -16.13
C ARG A 161 -18.90 4.92 -16.27
N ALA A 162 -18.93 5.50 -17.47
CA ALA A 162 -19.61 6.77 -17.71
C ALA A 162 -21.12 6.67 -17.43
N GLU A 163 -21.76 5.56 -17.80
CA GLU A 163 -23.18 5.31 -17.51
C GLU A 163 -23.45 5.16 -16.00
N VAL A 164 -22.60 4.40 -15.29
CA VAL A 164 -22.70 4.22 -13.84
C VAL A 164 -22.46 5.54 -13.10
N GLU A 165 -21.49 6.34 -13.55
CA GLU A 165 -21.20 7.65 -12.97
C GLU A 165 -22.38 8.62 -13.15
N LYS A 166 -22.99 8.64 -14.34
CA LYS A 166 -24.19 9.42 -14.60
C LYS A 166 -25.38 8.96 -13.74
N ALA A 167 -25.57 7.65 -13.56
CA ALA A 167 -26.61 7.13 -12.67
C ALA A 167 -26.33 7.44 -11.19
N ALA A 168 -25.06 7.42 -10.79
CA ALA A 168 -24.63 7.77 -9.44
C ALA A 168 -24.87 9.26 -9.14
N GLU A 169 -24.58 10.15 -10.09
CA GLU A 169 -24.79 11.60 -9.97
C GLU A 169 -26.29 11.92 -9.84
N ILE A 170 -27.15 11.28 -10.63
CA ILE A 170 -28.62 11.42 -10.52
C ILE A 170 -29.12 10.93 -9.15
N SER A 171 -28.52 9.88 -8.59
CA SER A 171 -28.86 9.39 -7.24
C SER A 171 -28.20 10.16 -6.09
N ALA A 172 -27.26 11.06 -6.39
CA ALA A 172 -26.60 11.90 -5.39
C ALA A 172 -27.48 13.09 -5.00
N ASP A 173 -28.25 13.67 -5.94
CA ASP A 173 -29.22 14.74 -5.67
C ASP A 173 -30.38 14.31 -4.75
N GLU A 174 -30.65 13.00 -4.66
CA GLU A 174 -31.70 12.43 -3.79
C GLU A 174 -31.15 11.89 -2.45
N ARG A 175 -29.82 11.89 -2.27
CA ARG A 175 -29.22 11.59 -0.97
C ARG A 175 -29.34 12.82 -0.09
N VAL A 176 -30.20 12.71 0.91
CA VAL A 176 -30.22 13.57 2.10
C VAL A 176 -28.77 13.89 2.50
N GLU A 177 -28.30 15.10 2.20
CA GLU A 177 -27.04 15.62 2.73
C GLU A 177 -27.21 15.70 4.25
N ASP A 178 -26.83 14.64 4.95
CA ASP A 178 -26.72 14.68 6.40
C ASP A 178 -25.67 15.75 6.73
N GLY A 179 -26.11 16.92 7.19
CA GLY A 179 -25.25 18.08 7.44
C GLY A 179 -24.04 17.76 8.35
N ARG A 180 -24.11 16.66 9.10
CA ARG A 180 -22.99 16.13 9.90
C ARG A 180 -21.84 15.60 9.04
N VAL A 181 -22.11 15.09 7.83
CA VAL A 181 -21.07 14.67 6.87
C VAL A 181 -20.27 15.88 6.41
N THR A 182 -20.93 17.00 6.19
CA THR A 182 -20.28 18.28 5.86
C THR A 182 -19.41 18.76 7.01
N GLU A 183 -19.90 18.68 8.26
CA GLU A 183 -19.10 18.99 9.47
C GLU A 183 -17.90 18.05 9.63
N LEU A 184 -18.07 16.74 9.38
CA LEU A 184 -16.99 15.76 9.41
C LEU A 184 -15.94 16.02 8.34
N TYR A 185 -16.38 16.39 7.13
CA TYR A 185 -15.50 16.73 6.03
C TYR A 185 -14.71 18.01 6.30
N ASP A 186 -15.37 19.03 6.85
CA ASP A 186 -14.72 20.28 7.27
C ASP A 186 -13.71 20.04 8.41
N TRP A 187 -14.09 19.26 9.42
CA TRP A 187 -13.17 18.87 10.49
C TRP A 187 -11.96 18.09 9.97
N PHE A 188 -12.17 17.13 9.06
CA PHE A 188 -11.08 16.35 8.48
C PHE A 188 -10.15 17.24 7.63
N SER A 189 -10.72 18.15 6.84
CA SER A 189 -9.98 19.09 6.00
C SER A 189 -9.14 20.06 6.84
N THR A 190 -9.75 20.68 7.86
CA THR A 190 -9.06 21.58 8.80
C THR A 190 -7.97 20.86 9.60
N THR A 191 -8.25 19.63 10.03
CA THR A 191 -7.26 18.79 10.73
C THR A 191 -6.08 18.46 9.81
N THR A 192 -6.35 18.10 8.55
CA THR A 192 -5.31 17.79 7.55
C THR A 192 -4.45 19.01 7.25
N LEU A 193 -5.05 20.19 7.07
CA LEU A 193 -4.34 21.45 6.90
C LEU A 193 -3.48 21.79 8.12
N THR A 194 -3.99 21.54 9.32
CA THR A 194 -3.23 21.75 10.57
C THR A 194 -2.02 20.82 10.65
N TYR A 195 -2.17 19.54 10.26
CA TYR A 195 -1.05 18.61 10.17
C TYR A 195 -0.03 19.06 9.12
N HIS A 196 -0.49 19.49 7.95
CA HIS A 196 0.39 20.00 6.90
C HIS A 196 1.21 21.19 7.40
N ALA A 197 0.56 22.15 8.06
CA ALA A 197 1.24 23.30 8.66
C ALA A 197 2.24 22.89 9.75
N LEU A 198 1.90 21.93 10.62
CA LEU A 198 2.77 21.47 11.71
C LEU A 198 4.03 20.75 11.20
N VAL A 199 3.90 19.98 10.13
CA VAL A 199 5.02 19.27 9.49
C VAL A 199 5.71 20.18 8.44
N SER A 200 5.23 21.40 8.25
CA SER A 200 5.68 22.33 7.20
C SER A 200 5.59 21.71 5.79
N LEU A 201 4.62 20.82 5.56
CA LEU A 201 4.30 20.27 4.25
C LEU A 201 3.50 21.31 3.46
N LEU A 202 4.06 21.79 2.36
CA LEU A 202 3.44 22.78 1.47
C LEU A 202 2.46 22.13 0.51
N SER A 203 2.85 21.01 -0.10
CA SER A 203 2.03 20.30 -1.06
C SER A 203 2.34 18.80 -1.03
N ALA A 204 1.31 18.01 -1.33
CA ALA A 204 1.41 16.58 -1.57
C ALA A 204 0.58 16.26 -2.80
N HIS A 205 1.21 15.67 -3.81
CA HIS A 205 0.59 15.44 -5.11
C HIS A 205 1.12 14.15 -5.73
N SER A 206 0.20 13.34 -6.26
CA SER A 206 0.51 12.16 -7.05
C SER A 206 0.63 12.56 -8.52
N GLU A 207 1.84 12.55 -9.10
CA GLU A 207 2.03 12.81 -10.54
C GLU A 207 1.59 11.64 -11.40
N SER A 208 1.78 10.44 -10.89
CA SER A 208 1.37 9.20 -11.52
C SER A 208 0.88 8.23 -10.45
N ASN A 209 0.37 7.07 -10.88
CA ASN A 209 -0.06 6.00 -9.95
C ASN A 209 1.10 5.44 -9.11
N ASN A 210 2.35 5.70 -9.52
CA ASN A 210 3.55 5.19 -8.92
C ASN A 210 4.50 6.29 -8.44
N GLU A 211 4.10 7.55 -8.44
CA GLU A 211 4.93 8.68 -8.02
C GLU A 211 4.17 9.61 -7.09
N LEU A 212 4.73 9.85 -5.90
CA LEU A 212 4.22 10.80 -4.92
C LEU A 212 5.28 11.87 -4.66
N ARG A 213 4.95 13.13 -4.94
CA ARG A 213 5.79 14.29 -4.64
C ARG A 213 5.29 14.99 -3.38
N LEU A 214 6.22 15.23 -2.47
CA LEU A 214 5.99 15.88 -1.18
C LEU A 214 6.92 17.09 -1.08
N THR A 215 6.37 18.30 -1.05
CA THR A 215 7.16 19.52 -0.93
C THR A 215 7.06 20.04 0.50
N TYR A 216 8.20 20.14 1.18
CA TYR A 216 8.33 20.63 2.54
C TYR A 216 9.02 21.99 2.55
N ARG A 217 8.64 22.84 3.51
CA ARG A 217 9.37 24.05 3.87
C ARG A 217 10.20 23.78 5.10
N VAL A 218 11.50 23.58 4.92
CA VAL A 218 12.45 23.41 6.03
C VAL A 218 13.26 24.69 6.15
N HIS A 219 12.95 25.50 7.18
CA HIS A 219 13.45 26.87 7.31
C HIS A 219 13.04 27.76 6.13
N GLU A 220 13.99 28.40 5.46
CA GLU A 220 13.78 29.28 4.29
C GLU A 220 13.97 28.54 2.95
N ARG A 221 14.13 27.21 2.99
CA ARG A 221 14.34 26.39 1.79
C ARG A 221 13.17 25.43 1.58
N GLU A 222 12.87 25.23 0.31
CA GLU A 222 11.90 24.22 -0.11
C GLU A 222 12.65 22.93 -0.44
N VAL A 223 12.21 21.83 0.15
CA VAL A 223 12.75 20.49 -0.02
C VAL A 223 11.67 19.65 -0.68
N CYS A 224 11.96 19.11 -1.86
CA CYS A 224 11.03 18.23 -2.57
C CYS A 224 11.48 16.79 -2.37
N ILE A 225 10.59 15.93 -1.88
CA ILE A 225 10.82 14.50 -1.76
C ILE A 225 9.91 13.79 -2.76
N THR A 226 10.53 13.08 -3.70
CA THR A 226 9.85 12.27 -4.71
C THR A 226 9.96 10.81 -4.33
N LEU A 227 8.83 10.18 -4.07
CA LEU A 227 8.72 8.77 -3.72
C LEU A 227 8.22 7.99 -4.95
N LEU A 228 9.03 7.05 -5.41
CA LEU A 228 8.72 6.18 -6.54
C LEU A 228 8.34 4.79 -6.03
N PHE A 229 7.17 4.32 -6.41
CA PHE A 229 6.64 3.02 -6.01
C PHE A 229 6.74 2.00 -7.15
N ILE A 230 6.94 0.74 -6.81
CA ILE A 230 6.82 -0.36 -7.76
C ILE A 230 5.33 -0.55 -8.07
N PRO A 231 4.90 -0.50 -9.35
CA PRO A 231 3.50 -0.64 -9.73
C PRO A 231 2.85 -1.88 -9.11
N ASN A 232 1.59 -1.76 -8.66
CA ASN A 232 0.77 -2.84 -8.10
C ASN A 232 1.27 -3.53 -6.81
N THR A 233 2.44 -3.17 -6.28
CA THR A 233 2.99 -3.82 -5.09
C THR A 233 2.89 -2.95 -3.83
N ARG A 234 2.58 -1.66 -3.97
CA ARG A 234 2.65 -0.64 -2.90
C ARG A 234 4.01 -0.57 -2.19
N ARG A 235 5.06 -1.11 -2.81
CA ARG A 235 6.43 -1.07 -2.30
C ARG A 235 7.13 0.17 -2.82
N LEU A 236 7.87 0.84 -1.95
CA LEU A 236 8.73 1.95 -2.34
C LEU A 236 9.93 1.38 -3.09
N ALA A 237 10.12 1.81 -4.34
CA ALA A 237 11.26 1.43 -5.19
C ALA A 237 12.46 2.33 -4.90
N GLU A 238 12.21 3.64 -4.84
CA GLU A 238 13.24 4.67 -4.78
C GLU A 238 12.64 5.92 -4.12
N ALA A 239 13.48 6.69 -3.43
CA ALA A 239 13.12 7.98 -2.89
C ALA A 239 14.23 8.97 -3.24
N ARG A 240 13.85 10.10 -3.84
CA ARG A 240 14.75 11.19 -4.22
C ARG A 240 14.44 12.42 -3.40
N ALA A 241 15.46 13.12 -2.95
CA ALA A 241 15.32 14.39 -2.25
C ALA A 241 16.04 15.49 -3.02
N GLU A 242 15.29 16.52 -3.40
CA GLU A 242 15.81 17.73 -4.05
C GLU A 242 15.78 18.90 -3.07
N GLY A 243 16.75 19.80 -3.17
CA GLY A 243 16.86 20.99 -2.30
C GLY A 243 17.67 20.78 -1.02
N VAL A 244 18.28 19.61 -0.83
CA VAL A 244 19.22 19.32 0.27
C VAL A 244 20.51 18.72 -0.27
N GLU A 245 21.62 18.93 0.44
CA GLU A 245 22.91 18.28 0.12
C GLU A 245 22.76 16.76 0.21
N GLU A 246 23.00 16.09 -0.93
CA GLU A 246 22.73 14.67 -1.18
C GLU A 246 23.39 13.74 -0.15
N HIS A 247 24.56 14.13 0.37
CA HIS A 247 25.37 13.30 1.26
C HIS A 247 24.82 13.19 2.69
N VAL A 248 23.87 14.04 3.10
CA VAL A 248 23.31 14.00 4.46
C VAL A 248 22.01 13.19 4.52
N ILE A 249 21.27 13.16 3.42
CA ILE A 249 19.93 12.55 3.36
C ILE A 249 19.96 11.20 2.63
N GLY A 250 20.87 11.01 1.66
CA GLY A 250 20.98 9.76 0.89
C GLY A 250 21.06 8.53 1.79
N ASP A 251 22.00 8.51 2.74
CA ASP A 251 22.19 7.38 3.66
C ASP A 251 20.96 7.08 4.53
N VAL A 252 20.22 8.12 4.95
CA VAL A 252 19.01 7.97 5.78
C VAL A 252 17.83 7.46 4.96
N VAL A 253 17.70 7.96 3.73
CA VAL A 253 16.66 7.55 2.80
C VAL A 253 16.90 6.12 2.35
N ASP A 254 18.13 5.76 1.99
CA ASP A 254 18.51 4.40 1.61
C ASP A 254 18.28 3.41 2.75
N ALA A 255 18.64 3.80 3.99
CA ALA A 255 18.32 3.01 5.18
C ALA A 255 16.80 2.81 5.36
N HIS A 256 15.98 3.84 5.13
CA HIS A 256 14.52 3.73 5.21
C HIS A 256 13.90 2.92 4.07
N VAL A 257 14.42 3.03 2.84
CA VAL A 257 13.98 2.21 1.71
C VAL A 257 14.25 0.74 2.01
N MET A 258 15.43 0.43 2.54
CA MET A 258 15.79 -0.91 3.00
C MET A 258 14.91 -1.39 4.16
N GLU A 259 14.72 -0.58 5.20
CA GLU A 259 13.90 -0.97 6.36
C GLU A 259 12.42 -1.16 5.99
N THR A 260 11.88 -0.34 5.09
CA THR A 260 10.50 -0.49 4.58
C THR A 260 10.37 -1.75 3.70
N MET A 261 11.44 -2.13 2.99
CA MET A 261 11.52 -3.41 2.27
C MET A 261 11.48 -4.61 3.24
N TYR A 262 12.11 -4.50 4.42
CA TYR A 262 12.06 -5.53 5.47
C TYR A 262 10.72 -5.56 6.23
N LEU A 263 10.11 -4.42 6.55
CA LEU A 263 8.78 -4.38 7.17
C LEU A 263 7.66 -4.89 6.24
N GLY A 264 7.81 -4.71 4.93
CA GLY A 264 6.95 -5.34 3.92
C GLY A 264 7.12 -6.86 3.76
N LEU A 265 8.18 -7.44 4.34
CA LEU A 265 8.44 -8.88 4.41
C LEU A 265 7.88 -9.53 5.69
N TYR A 266 7.70 -8.76 6.77
CA TYR A 266 7.17 -9.26 8.06
C TYR A 266 5.75 -8.76 8.40
N GLY A 267 5.08 -8.05 7.48
CA GLY A 267 3.85 -7.32 7.75
C GLY A 267 2.71 -7.55 6.75
N LEU A 268 2.34 -8.81 6.52
CA LEU A 268 0.95 -9.31 6.33
C LEU A 268 0.93 -10.84 6.25
#